data_AF-A0AAW8KBG9-F1
#
_entry.id   AF-A0AAW8KBG9-F1
#
_cell.length_a   1.000
_cell.length_b   1.000
_cell.length_c   1.000
_cell.angle_alpha   90.00
_cell.angle_beta   90.00
_cell.angle_gamma   90.00
#
_symmetry.space_group_name_H-M   'P 1'
#
loop_
_entity.id
_entity.type
_entity.pdbx_description
1 polymer ?
#
loop_
_entity_poly.entity_id
_entity_poly.type
_entity_poly.pdbx_seq_one_letter_code
_entity_poly.pdbx_strand_id
1 'polypeptide(L)'
;MELKEMLISKGCHFHSDTDTEVISNLIAMYYRDHHDLLEAVRQAIRRLEGSYALGILCREFPRQMIAVKKDSPLIFGFGDKEYFIASDVPAIL
;
A
#
# COMPACT_ATOMS: atom_id res chain seq x y z
N MET A 1 -5.59 13.88 9.06
CA MET A 1 -6.92 14.01 8.43
C MET A 1 -6.89 14.75 7.09
N GLU A 2 -5.93 15.63 6.83
CA GLU A 2 -5.82 16.39 5.56
C GLU A 2 -5.90 15.52 4.29
N LEU A 3 -5.23 14.36 4.26
CA LEU A 3 -5.28 13.46 3.10
C LEU A 3 -6.68 12.90 2.84
N LYS A 4 -7.43 12.52 3.89
CA LYS A 4 -8.79 11.99 3.75
C LYS A 4 -9.72 13.07 3.20
N GLU A 5 -9.65 14.28 3.76
CA GLU A 5 -10.44 15.43 3.30
C GLU A 5 -10.13 15.81 1.85
N MET A 6 -8.86 15.83 1.47
CA MET A 6 -8.42 16.05 0.09
C MET A 6 -8.98 14.99 -0.86
N LEU A 7 -8.94 13.71 -0.48
CA LEU A 7 -9.50 12.62 -1.29
C LEU A 7 -11.03 12.73 -1.41
N ILE A 8 -11.74 13.06 -0.33
CA ILE A 8 -13.18 13.30 -0.34
C ILE A 8 -13.52 14.46 -1.29
N SER A 9 -12.74 15.56 -1.26
CA SER A 9 -12.94 16.70 -2.16
C SER A 9 -12.77 16.34 -3.65
N LYS A 10 -12.01 15.28 -3.94
CA LYS A 10 -11.81 14.71 -5.28
C LYS A 10 -12.87 13.64 -5.65
N GLY A 11 -13.91 13.48 -4.84
CA GLY A 11 -14.99 12.53 -5.07
C GLY A 11 -14.72 11.10 -4.58
N CYS A 12 -13.71 10.90 -3.73
CA CYS A 12 -13.45 9.59 -3.14
C CYS A 12 -14.46 9.29 -2.02
N HIS A 13 -15.15 8.14 -2.13
CA HIS A 13 -16.00 7.63 -1.07
C HIS A 13 -15.19 6.71 -0.14
N PHE A 14 -15.40 6.86 1.16
CA PHE A 14 -14.76 6.05 2.20
C PHE A 14 -15.80 5.16 2.87
N HIS A 15 -15.41 3.93 3.19
CA HIS A 15 -16.23 2.95 3.89
C HIS A 15 -15.79 2.72 5.34
N SER A 16 -14.65 3.28 5.73
CA SER A 16 -14.08 3.22 7.06
C SER A 16 -13.39 4.53 7.45
N ASP A 17 -13.06 4.63 8.74
CA ASP A 17 -12.24 5.70 9.30
C ASP A 17 -10.79 5.31 9.51
N THR A 18 -10.34 4.21 8.87
CA THR A 18 -8.98 3.71 9.02
C THR A 18 -7.98 4.46 8.14
N ASP A 19 -6.77 4.68 8.66
CA ASP A 19 -5.66 5.23 7.87
C ASP A 19 -5.29 4.31 6.70
N THR A 20 -5.48 2.99 6.85
CA THR A 20 -5.25 2.01 5.78
C THR A 20 -6.08 2.29 4.53
N GLU A 21 -7.34 2.70 4.69
CA GLU A 21 -8.19 3.06 3.55
C GLU A 21 -7.79 4.40 2.92
N VAL A 22 -7.27 5.34 3.72
CA VAL A 22 -6.68 6.58 3.18
C VAL A 22 -5.51 6.26 2.28
N ILE A 23 -4.64 5.33 2.69
CA ILE A 23 -3.48 4.89 1.91
C ILE A 23 -3.93 4.20 0.62
N SER A 24 -4.88 3.26 0.68
CA SER A 24 -5.35 2.54 -0.52
C SER A 24 -5.98 3.48 -1.55
N ASN A 25 -6.81 4.42 -1.10
CA ASN A 25 -7.43 5.42 -1.97
C ASN A 25 -6.43 6.41 -2.55
N LEU A 26 -5.40 6.80 -1.78
CA LEU A 26 -4.31 7.65 -2.28
C LEU A 26 -3.51 6.96 -3.39
N ILE A 27 -3.18 5.68 -3.21
CA ILE A 27 -2.52 4.87 -4.24
C ILE A 27 -3.41 4.78 -5.49
N ALA A 28 -4.71 4.50 -5.32
CA ALA A 28 -5.66 4.39 -6.43
C ALA A 28 -5.84 5.71 -7.20
N MET A 29 -5.70 6.86 -6.54
CA MET A 29 -5.69 8.18 -7.18
C MET A 29 -4.47 8.32 -8.11
N TYR A 30 -3.25 8.11 -7.60
CA TYR A 30 -2.05 8.21 -8.43
C TYR A 30 -1.98 7.14 -9.52
N TYR A 31 -2.55 5.95 -9.27
CA TYR A 31 -2.62 4.89 -10.26
C TYR A 31 -3.46 5.29 -11.47
N ARG A 32 -4.60 5.96 -11.26
CA ARG A 32 -5.44 6.47 -12.36
C ARG A 32 -4.71 7.46 -13.26
N ASP A 33 -3.78 8.22 -12.72
CA ASP A 33 -3.02 9.24 -13.48
C ASP A 33 -1.90 8.62 -14.33
N HIS A 34 -1.24 7.56 -13.85
CA HIS A 34 -0.01 7.03 -14.46
C HIS A 34 -0.11 5.60 -15.03
N HIS A 35 -1.11 4.82 -14.64
CA HIS A 35 -1.25 3.40 -14.97
C HIS A 35 0.01 2.56 -14.64
N ASP A 36 0.75 2.97 -13.62
CA ASP A 36 1.93 2.27 -13.09
C ASP A 36 1.75 2.13 -11.58
N LEU A 37 1.58 0.89 -11.11
CA LEU A 37 1.36 0.61 -9.69
C LEU A 37 2.56 0.99 -8.84
N LEU A 38 3.78 0.73 -9.32
CA LEU A 38 4.99 1.04 -8.56
C LEU A 38 5.16 2.55 -8.41
N GLU A 39 4.95 3.30 -9.49
CA GLU A 39 5.03 4.76 -9.42
C GLU A 39 3.90 5.34 -8.55
N ALA A 40 2.68 4.82 -8.66
CA ALA A 40 1.56 5.23 -7.80
C ALA A 40 1.86 5.03 -6.31
N VAL A 41 2.44 3.89 -5.95
CA VAL A 41 2.89 3.61 -4.58
C VAL A 41 4.02 4.56 -4.18
N ARG A 42 5.01 4.81 -5.04
CA ARG A 42 6.11 5.77 -4.76
C ARG A 42 5.61 7.18 -4.51
N GLN A 43 4.60 7.64 -5.24
CA GLN A 43 3.99 8.95 -5.03
C GLN A 43 3.17 9.01 -3.75
N ALA A 44 2.42 7.94 -3.45
CA ALA A 44 1.65 7.85 -2.22
C ALA A 44 2.54 7.91 -0.98
N ILE A 45 3.60 7.09 -0.90
CA ILE A 45 4.45 6.98 0.29
C ILE A 45 5.20 8.28 0.62
N ARG A 46 5.46 9.14 -0.38
CA ARG A 46 6.04 10.48 -0.19
C ARG A 46 5.13 11.43 0.60
N ARG A 47 3.82 11.15 0.63
CA ARG A 47 2.82 11.92 1.38
C ARG A 47 2.51 11.30 2.75
N LEU A 48 2.99 10.08 3.02
CA LEU A 48 2.69 9.37 4.25
C LEU A 48 3.69 9.73 5.35
N GLU A 49 3.15 10.01 6.53
CA GLU A 49 3.91 10.27 7.74
C GLU A 49 3.78 9.12 8.74
N GLY A 50 4.67 9.08 9.73
CA GLY A 50 4.69 8.00 10.73
C GLY A 50 5.36 6.71 10.26
N SER A 51 5.08 5.64 11.01
CA SER A 51 5.61 4.29 10.83
C SER A 51 4.55 3.36 10.22
N TYR A 52 4.95 2.56 9.23
CA TYR A 52 4.06 1.64 8.54
C TYR A 52 4.80 0.49 7.86
N ALA A 53 4.10 -0.64 7.70
CA ALA A 53 4.48 -1.74 6.82
C ALA A 53 3.25 -2.14 6.01
N LEU A 54 3.37 -2.16 4.69
CA LEU A 54 2.26 -2.32 3.76
C LEU A 54 2.58 -3.42 2.74
N GLY A 55 1.61 -4.32 2.53
CA GLY A 55 1.54 -5.21 1.38
C GLY A 55 0.44 -4.72 0.43
N ILE A 56 0.79 -4.46 -0.81
CA ILE A 56 -0.09 -3.82 -1.80
C ILE A 56 -0.25 -4.77 -2.99
N LEU A 57 -1.51 -5.07 -3.30
CA LEU A 57 -1.92 -5.93 -4.40
C LEU A 57 -2.78 -5.12 -5.38
N CYS A 58 -2.70 -5.45 -6.67
CA CYS A 58 -3.55 -4.85 -7.69
C CYS A 58 -4.18 -5.95 -8.54
N ARG A 59 -5.50 -5.87 -8.75
CA ARG A 59 -6.25 -6.87 -9.52
C ARG A 59 -5.79 -6.97 -10.97
N GLU A 60 -5.29 -5.87 -11.54
CA GLU A 60 -4.75 -5.83 -12.91
C GLU A 60 -3.38 -6.53 -13.01
N PHE A 61 -2.66 -6.65 -11.89
CA PHE A 61 -1.35 -7.31 -11.80
C PHE A 61 -1.36 -8.41 -10.74
N PRO A 62 -2.13 -9.50 -10.92
CA PRO A 62 -2.36 -10.52 -9.88
C PRO A 62 -1.10 -11.33 -9.51
N ARG A 63 -0.05 -11.25 -10.32
CA ARG A 63 1.25 -11.93 -10.09
C ARG A 63 2.30 -11.00 -9.50
N GLN A 64 1.93 -9.77 -9.15
CA GLN A 64 2.81 -8.76 -8.60
C GLN A 64 2.28 -8.32 -7.24
N MET A 65 3.22 -8.13 -6.32
CA MET A 65 2.96 -7.52 -5.02
C MET A 65 4.02 -6.45 -4.78
N ILE A 66 3.61 -5.33 -4.20
CA ILE A 66 4.53 -4.28 -3.76
C ILE A 66 4.50 -4.28 -2.24
N ALA A 67 5.67 -4.35 -1.62
CA ALA A 67 5.81 -4.21 -0.19
C ALA A 67 6.59 -2.94 0.14
N VAL A 68 6.13 -2.19 1.14
CA VAL A 68 6.76 -0.96 1.61
C VAL A 68 6.88 -1.04 3.12
N LYS A 69 8.03 -0.60 3.66
CA LYS A 69 8.17 -0.38 5.10
C LYS A 69 8.84 0.95 5.40
N LYS A 70 8.40 1.58 6.48
CA LYS A 70 9.04 2.71 7.13
C LYS A 70 8.91 2.50 8.64
N ASP A 71 10.04 2.27 9.30
CA ASP A 71 10.18 2.09 10.75
C ASP A 71 9.40 0.91 11.40
N SER A 72 8.43 0.30 10.71
CA SER A 72 7.78 -0.95 11.11
C SER A 72 8.52 -2.19 10.55
N PRO A 73 8.52 -3.32 11.27
CA PRO A 73 9.10 -4.57 10.77
C PRO A 73 8.31 -5.12 9.57
N LEU A 74 9.05 -5.60 8.58
CA LEU A 74 8.51 -6.32 7.43
C LEU A 74 9.59 -7.27 6.91
N ILE A 75 9.25 -8.54 6.79
CA ILE A 75 10.13 -9.65 6.45
C ILE A 75 9.74 -10.17 5.08
N PHE A 76 10.73 -10.53 4.28
CA PHE A 76 10.54 -11.23 3.01
C PHE A 76 10.96 -12.69 3.15
N GLY A 77 10.05 -13.61 2.83
CA GLY A 77 10.29 -15.04 2.75
C GLY A 77 10.47 -15.49 1.30
N PHE A 78 11.38 -16.44 1.09
CA PHE A 78 11.66 -17.04 -0.22
C PHE A 78 11.41 -18.54 -0.13
N GLY A 79 10.41 -19.03 -0.87
CA GLY A 79 10.06 -20.45 -0.98
C GLY A 79 10.39 -21.02 -2.36
N ASP A 80 9.93 -22.23 -2.65
CA ASP A 80 10.05 -22.79 -4.00
C ASP A 80 9.01 -22.15 -4.93
N LYS A 81 9.49 -21.30 -5.84
CA LYS A 81 8.67 -20.55 -6.84
C LYS A 81 7.60 -19.65 -6.22
N GLU A 82 7.78 -19.27 -4.96
CA GLU A 82 6.86 -18.40 -4.22
C GLU A 82 7.62 -17.40 -3.33
N TYR A 83 6.93 -16.31 -3.02
CA TYR A 83 7.47 -15.23 -2.20
C TYR A 83 6.42 -14.87 -1.13
N PHE A 84 6.88 -14.63 0.08
CA PHE A 84 6.04 -14.24 1.22
C PHE A 84 6.46 -12.88 1.76
N ILE A 85 5.51 -12.16 2.36
CA ILE A 85 5.81 -11.05 3.26
C ILE A 85 5.08 -11.25 4.58
N ALA A 86 5.71 -10.87 5.68
CA ALA A 86 5.12 -10.97 7.01
C ALA A 86 5.66 -9.89 7.95
N SER A 87 4.91 -9.61 9.02
CA SER A 87 5.36 -8.71 10.08
C SER A 87 6.37 -9.35 11.03
N ASP A 88 6.40 -10.69 11.10
CA ASP A 88 7.27 -11.45 11.99
C ASP A 88 7.60 -12.83 11.39
N VAL A 89 8.72 -13.43 11.83
CA VAL A 89 9.27 -14.68 11.32
C VAL A 89 8.31 -15.87 11.50
N PRO A 90 7.62 -16.06 12.66
CA PRO A 90 6.78 -17.23 12.87
C PRO A 90 5.61 -17.39 11.88
N ALA A 91 5.21 -16.31 11.22
CA ALA A 91 4.12 -16.35 10.25
C ALA A 91 4.50 -17.00 8.90
N ILE A 92 5.79 -17.25 8.66
CA ILE A 92 6.33 -17.80 7.41
C ILE A 92 7.22 -19.04 7.62
N LEU A 93 7.22 -19.59 8.83
CA LEU A 93 7.93 -20.83 9.19
C LEU A 93 7.03 -22.07 9.05
#